data_AF-A0A920V6K0-F1
#
_entry.id   AF-A0A920V6K0-F1
#
_cell.length_a   1.000
_cell.length_b   1.000
_cell.length_c   1.000
_cell.angle_alpha   90.00
_cell.angle_beta   90.00
_cell.angle_gamma   90.00
#
_symmetry.space_group_name_H-M   'P 1'
#
loop_
_entity.id
_entity.type
_entity.pdbx_description
1 polymer ?
#
loop_
_entity_poly.entity_id
_entity_poly.type
_entity_poly.pdbx_seq_one_letter_code
_entity_poly.pdbx_strand_id
1 'polypeptide(L)' 'MARKDIIEHEPSYMMHQMAYSETSQIVRIFSQNYGRVDLIAKGSKRPKSKFRSYLQPFLPLQLHGLENPS' A
#
# COMPACT_ATOMS: atom_id res chain seq x y z
N MET A 1 7.91 -6.31 -22.92
CA MET A 1 7.77 -5.19 -21.96
C MET A 1 6.40 -5.33 -21.31
N ALA A 2 6.33 -5.78 -20.06
CA ALA A 2 5.07 -5.82 -19.31
C ALA A 2 4.58 -4.38 -19.11
N ARG A 3 3.30 -4.13 -19.38
CA ARG A 3 2.70 -2.82 -19.08
C ARG A 3 2.66 -2.66 -17.57
N LYS A 4 3.16 -1.52 -17.10
CA LYS A 4 2.97 -1.09 -15.72
C LYS A 4 1.58 -0.51 -15.62
N ASP A 5 0.61 -1.35 -15.29
CA ASP A 5 -0.76 -0.90 -15.06
C ASP A 5 -0.83 -0.26 -13.68
N ILE A 6 -1.15 1.04 -13.65
CA ILE A 6 -1.39 1.79 -12.42
C ILE A 6 -2.85 1.58 -12.07
N ILE A 7 -3.12 0.86 -10.99
CA ILE A 7 -4.47 0.61 -10.52
C ILE A 7 -4.89 1.76 -9.60
N GLU A 8 -6.05 2.35 -9.90
CA GLU A 8 -6.63 3.49 -9.20
C GLU A 8 -7.95 3.06 -8.54
N HIS A 9 -8.25 3.59 -7.35
CA HIS A 9 -9.49 3.36 -6.60
C HIS A 9 -9.79 1.89 -6.25
N GLU A 10 -8.75 1.05 -6.06
CA GLU A 10 -8.97 -0.34 -5.69
C GLU A 10 -9.41 -0.46 -4.22
N PRO A 11 -10.60 -1.05 -3.93
CA PRO A 11 -11.05 -1.29 -2.57
C PRO A 11 -10.13 -2.26 -1.85
N SER A 12 -9.66 -1.88 -0.67
CA SER A 12 -8.71 -2.70 0.07
C SER A 12 -8.77 -2.47 1.58
N TYR A 13 -8.17 -3.41 2.30
CA TYR A 13 -7.96 -3.32 3.74
C TYR A 13 -6.48 -3.51 4.05
N MET A 14 -5.95 -2.67 4.94
CA MET A 14 -4.63 -2.91 5.51
C MET A 14 -4.69 -4.06 6.52
N MET A 15 -3.82 -5.05 6.32
CA MET A 15 -3.70 -6.18 7.25
C MET A 15 -2.53 -5.98 8.21
N HIS A 16 -1.36 -5.62 7.67
CA HIS A 16 -0.13 -5.56 8.45
C HIS A 16 0.81 -4.50 7.90
N GLN A 17 1.63 -3.93 8.78
CA GLN A 17 2.73 -3.05 8.41
C GLN A 17 4.00 -3.48 9.11
N MET A 18 5.13 -3.42 8.41
CA MET A 18 6.43 -3.73 8.99
C MET A 18 7.46 -2.69 8.56
N ALA A 19 8.44 -2.43 9.43
CA ALA A 19 9.54 -1.53 9.11
C ALA A 19 10.32 -2.10 7.91
N TYR A 20 10.64 -1.23 6.93
CA TYR A 20 11.44 -1.59 5.77
C TYR A 20 12.73 -0.77 5.69
N SER A 21 12.63 0.55 5.84
CA SER A 21 13.80 1.43 5.95
C SER A 21 13.57 2.51 7.00
N GLU A 22 14.55 3.40 7.15
CA GLU A 22 14.40 4.59 8.00
C GLU A 22 13.16 5.41 7.63
N THR A 23 12.85 5.53 6.33
CA THR A 23 11.75 6.38 5.84
C THR A 23 10.54 5.61 5.29
N SER A 24 10.62 4.29 5.17
CA SER A 24 9.59 3.48 4.49
C SER A 24 9.15 2.25 5.29
N GLN A 25 7.95 1.77 4.97
CA GLN A 25 7.34 0.55 5.51
C GLN A 25 6.88 -0.35 4.36
N ILE A 26 6.89 -1.66 4.60
CA ILE A 26 6.10 -2.59 3.81
C ILE A 26 4.70 -2.62 4.41
N VAL A 27 3.70 -2.54 3.54
CA VAL A 27 2.28 -2.62 3.87
C VAL A 27 1.70 -3.83 3.15
N ARG A 28 1.11 -4.74 3.92
CA ARG A 28 0.33 -5.85 3.40
C ARG A 28 -1.13 -5.45 3.35
N ILE A 29 -1.71 -5.50 2.15
CA ILE A 29 -3.13 -5.25 1.94
C ILE A 29 -3.85 -6.50 1.46
N PHE A 30 -5.15 -6.53 1.73
CA PHE A 30 -6.09 -7.39 1.04
C PHE A 30 -6.94 -6.52 0.11
N SER A 31 -6.74 -6.67 -1.19
CA SER A 31 -7.51 -6.02 -2.24
C SER A 31 -8.62 -6.94 -2.71
N GLN A 32 -9.76 -6.35 -3.09
CA GLN A 32 -10.92 -7.09 -3.57
C GLN A 32 -10.63 -7.86 -4.86
N ASN A 33 -9.94 -7.24 -5.83
CA ASN A 33 -9.72 -7.81 -7.16
C ASN A 33 -8.36 -8.49 -7.33
N TYR A 34 -7.37 -8.13 -6.51
CA TYR A 34 -5.97 -8.61 -6.63
C TYR A 34 -5.53 -9.49 -5.46
N GLY A 35 -6.42 -9.73 -4.49
CA GLY A 35 -6.12 -10.55 -3.32
C GLY A 35 -5.05 -9.93 -2.42
N ARG A 36 -4.15 -10.75 -1.89
CA ARG A 36 -3.13 -10.27 -0.95
C ARG A 36 -1.93 -9.69 -1.70
N VAL A 37 -1.66 -8.40 -1.48
CA VAL A 37 -0.56 -7.69 -2.13
C VAL A 37 0.33 -7.01 -1.07
N ASP A 38 1.64 -7.16 -1.23
CA ASP A 38 2.63 -6.46 -0.42
C ASP A 38 3.16 -5.25 -1.19
N LEU A 39 3.07 -4.06 -0.59
CA LEU A 39 3.50 -2.79 -1.18
C LEU A 39 4.58 -2.13 -0.34
N ILE A 40 5.50 -1.41 -1.00
CA ILE A 40 6.42 -0.51 -0.31
C ILE A 40 5.81 0.89 -0.27
N ALA A 41 5.37 1.32 0.91
CA ALA A 41 4.93 2.68 1.15
C ALA A 41 6.14 3.61 1.33
N LYS A 42 6.72 4.07 0.21
CA LYS A 42 7.91 4.92 0.18
C LYS A 42 7.67 6.23 0.94
N GLY A 43 8.54 6.55 1.90
CA GLY A 43 8.43 7.80 2.66
C GLY A 43 7.26 7.85 3.66
N SER A 44 6.58 6.72 3.92
CA SER A 44 5.48 6.61 4.89
C SER A 44 5.84 7.10 6.29
N LYS A 45 7.09 6.95 6.71
CA LYS A 45 7.56 7.35 8.05
C LYS A 45 7.97 8.83 8.16
N ARG A 46 8.05 9.58 7.05
CA ARG A 46 8.46 11.00 7.09
C ARG A 46 7.45 11.83 7.90
N PRO A 47 7.89 12.86 8.66
CA PRO A 47 6.99 13.64 9.52
C PRO A 47 5.78 14.26 8.80
N LYS A 48 5.94 14.63 7.52
CA LYS A 48 4.88 15.21 6.67
C LYS A 48 4.20 14.18 5.76
N SER A 49 4.35 12.88 6.03
CA SER A 49 3.78 11.85 5.18
C SER A 49 2.27 11.83 5.26
N LYS A 50 1.60 11.92 4.11
CA LYS A 50 0.15 11.73 4.00
C LYS A 50 -0.30 10.34 4.48
N PHE A 51 0.61 9.36 4.57
CA PHE A 51 0.31 8.01 5.02
C PHE A 51 0.31 7.86 6.55
N ARG A 52 0.97 8.76 7.29
CA ARG A 52 1.22 8.59 8.73
C ARG A 52 -0.05 8.43 9.58
N SER A 53 -1.18 8.99 9.14
CA SER A 53 -2.47 8.91 9.83
C SER A 53 -3.38 7.76 9.38
N TYR A 54 -3.11 7.13 8.23
CA TYR A 54 -4.05 6.18 7.59
C TYR A 54 -3.60 4.72 7.61
N LEU A 55 -2.37 4.42 8.07
CA LEU A 55 -1.89 3.03 8.17
C LEU A 55 -2.33 2.37 9.50
N GLN A 56 -3.63 2.38 9.78
CA GLN A 56 -4.21 1.58 10.85
C GLN A 56 -4.79 0.28 10.26
N PRO A 57 -4.52 -0.88 10.88
CA PRO A 57 -5.13 -2.14 10.47
C PRO A 57 -6.66 -2.05 10.44
N PHE A 58 -7.27 -2.74 9.47
CA PHE A 58 -8.73 -2.89 9.33
C PHE A 58 -9.55 -1.64 9.03
N LEU A 59 -8.92 -0.50 8.74
CA LEU A 59 -9.64 0.62 8.12
C LEU A 59 -9.84 0.34 6.62
N PRO A 60 -11.02 0.64 6.06
CA PRO A 60 -11.22 0.66 4.61
C PRO A 60 -10.27 1.68 3.96
N LEU A 61 -9.57 1.28 2.90
CA LEU A 61 -8.66 2.12 2.16
C LEU A 61 -8.93 1.99 0.65
N GLN A 62 -8.83 3.11 -0.07
CA GLN A 62 -8.74 3.10 -1.53
C GLN A 62 -7.27 3.19 -1.94
N LEU A 63 -6.80 2.20 -2.69
CA LEU A 63 -5.43 2.17 -3.19
C LEU A 63 -5.32 2.88 -4.53
N HIS A 64 -4.24 3.64 -4.64
CA HIS A 64 -3.82 4.29 -5.87
C HIS A 64 -2.36 3.89 -6.13
N GLY A 65 -2.07 3.37 -7.32
CA GLY A 65 -0.73 2.94 -7.72
C GLY A 65 -0.32 1.55 -7.25
N LEU A 66 -1.25 0.60 -7.15
CA LEU A 66 -0.86 -0.81 -7.01
C LEU A 66 -0.14 -1.25 -8.29
N GLU A 67 1.13 -1.57 -8.18
CA GLU A 67 1.91 -2.12 -9.30
C GLU A 67 1.69 -3.63 -9.31
N ASN A 68 1.05 -4.14 -10.37
CA ASN A 68 0.86 -5.58 -10.55
C ASN A 68 2.21 -6.23 -10.92
N PRO A 69 2.76 -7.13 -10.10
CA PRO A 69 3.95 -7.89 -10.47
C PRO A 69 3.50 -9.04 -11.39
N SER A 70 3.19 -8.72 -12.64
CA SER A 70 2.99 -9.71 -13.71
C SER A 70 4.27 -10.49 -13.99
#